data_AF-A0A940KRM7-F1
#
_entry.id   AF-A0A940KRM7-F1
#
_cell.length_a   1.000
_cell.length_b   1.000
_cell.length_c   1.000
_cell.angle_alpha   90.00
_cell.angle_beta   90.00
_cell.angle_gamma   90.00
#
_symmetry.space_group_name_H-M   'P 1'
#
loop_
_entity.id
_entity.type
_entity.pdbx_description
1 polymer ?
#
loop_
_entity_poly.entity_id
_entity_poly.type
_entity_poly.pdbx_seq_one_letter_code
_entity_poly.pdbx_strand_id
1 'polypeptide(L)'
;PDLINILIDHPNSILVIEDAENIMMSRKYNSDSSVSNLLNISDGLLSDCLNVQIVCTFNCPLSMIDPALMRKGRLIARYEFGKLATDRAQVLSDHLGFETNIGNPMTIAEVARQNDIAERASINEVIGFRRPEVLIN
;
A
#
# COMPACT_ATOMS: atom_id res chain seq x y z
N PRO A 1 -7.46 -24.51 5.24
CA PRO A 1 -8.70 -25.19 5.71
C PRO A 1 -9.43 -24.36 6.77
N ASP A 2 -8.71 -23.85 7.77
CA ASP A 2 -9.35 -23.22 8.95
C ASP A 2 -9.95 -21.85 8.67
N LEU A 3 -9.31 -21.02 7.83
CA LEU A 3 -9.86 -19.70 7.46
C LEU A 3 -11.21 -19.81 6.75
N ILE A 4 -11.37 -20.80 5.86
CA ILE A 4 -12.64 -20.99 5.13
C ILE A 4 -13.75 -21.39 6.09
N ASN A 5 -13.47 -22.25 7.07
CA ASN A 5 -14.46 -22.64 8.08
C ASN A 5 -14.89 -21.44 8.93
N ILE A 6 -13.95 -20.58 9.33
CA ILE A 6 -14.27 -19.34 10.06
C ILE A 6 -15.18 -18.42 9.21
N LEU A 7 -14.93 -18.31 7.91
CA LEU A 7 -15.78 -17.51 7.03
C LEU A 7 -17.18 -18.14 6.83
N ILE A 8 -17.26 -19.48 6.77
CA ILE A 8 -18.54 -20.21 6.72
C ILE A 8 -19.36 -19.98 8.00
N ASP A 9 -18.72 -20.00 9.16
CA ASP A 9 -19.37 -19.74 10.46
C ASP A 9 -19.76 -18.25 10.61
N HIS A 10 -19.17 -17.36 9.80
CA HIS A 10 -19.38 -15.91 9.84
C HIS A 10 -19.67 -15.31 8.46
N PRO A 11 -20.85 -15.61 7.86
CA PRO A 11 -21.23 -15.02 6.57
C PRO A 11 -21.50 -13.52 6.69
N ASN A 12 -21.43 -12.79 5.58
CA ASN A 12 -21.59 -11.33 5.51
C ASN A 12 -20.56 -10.54 6.34
N SER A 13 -19.34 -11.06 6.47
CA SER A 13 -18.25 -10.41 7.19
C SER A 13 -17.34 -9.59 6.26
N ILE A 14 -16.61 -8.64 6.85
CA ILE A 14 -15.52 -7.94 6.18
C ILE A 14 -14.21 -8.53 6.71
N LEU A 15 -13.42 -9.11 5.82
CA LEU A 15 -12.09 -9.62 6.13
C LEU A 15 -11.05 -8.55 5.80
N VAL A 16 -10.37 -8.05 6.83
CA VAL A 16 -9.28 -7.08 6.68
C VAL A 16 -7.94 -7.81 6.81
N ILE A 17 -7.09 -7.69 5.79
CA ILE A 17 -5.74 -8.27 5.76
C ILE A 17 -4.74 -7.12 5.66
N GLU A 18 -4.06 -6.85 6.76
CA GLU A 18 -2.99 -5.87 6.80
C GLU A 18 -1.68 -6.47 6.28
N ASP A 19 -0.85 -5.63 5.65
CA ASP A 19 0.46 -6.01 5.11
C ASP A 19 0.40 -7.29 4.25
N ALA A 20 -0.56 -7.29 3.31
CA ALA A 20 -0.92 -8.46 2.51
C ALA A 20 0.08 -8.75 1.38
N GLU A 21 1.25 -8.10 1.35
CA GLU A 21 2.22 -8.19 0.27
C GLU A 21 2.61 -9.65 -0.04
N ASN A 22 2.95 -10.41 1.01
CA ASN A 22 3.34 -11.82 0.88
C ASN A 22 2.20 -12.72 0.36
N ILE A 23 0.95 -12.29 0.54
CA ILE A 23 -0.25 -13.05 0.14
C ILE A 23 -0.72 -12.63 -1.27
N MET A 24 -0.39 -11.43 -1.73
CA MET A 24 -0.88 -10.84 -2.98
C MET A 24 0.16 -10.86 -4.11
N MET A 25 1.43 -11.08 -3.79
CA MET A 25 2.51 -11.04 -4.76
C MET A 25 2.40 -12.16 -5.81
N SER A 26 2.80 -11.83 -7.04
CA SER A 26 2.81 -12.76 -8.17
C SER A 26 3.63 -14.02 -7.87
N ARG A 27 3.10 -15.17 -8.31
CA ARG A 27 3.71 -16.51 -8.20
C ARG A 27 5.14 -16.63 -8.76
N LYS A 28 5.61 -15.64 -9.51
CA LYS A 28 7.00 -15.53 -9.98
C LYS A 28 7.99 -15.18 -8.86
N TYR A 29 7.53 -14.56 -7.77
CA TYR A 29 8.39 -14.10 -6.66
C TYR A 29 8.24 -14.94 -5.39
N ASN A 30 7.11 -15.61 -5.20
CA ASN A 30 6.90 -16.59 -4.12
C ASN A 30 6.06 -17.77 -4.62
N SER A 31 6.44 -19.00 -4.28
CA SER A 31 5.76 -20.24 -4.69
C SER A 31 4.49 -20.55 -3.88
N ASP A 32 3.90 -19.55 -3.21
CA ASP A 32 2.93 -19.80 -2.16
C ASP A 32 1.47 -19.88 -2.63
N SER A 33 0.80 -20.88 -2.06
CA SER A 33 -0.60 -21.26 -2.23
C SER A 33 -1.62 -20.24 -1.70
N SER A 34 -1.17 -19.20 -1.00
CA SER A 34 -2.00 -18.23 -0.28
C SER A 34 -2.81 -17.33 -1.21
N VAL A 35 -2.22 -16.86 -2.32
CA VAL A 35 -2.94 -16.08 -3.36
C VAL A 35 -4.09 -16.92 -3.93
N SER A 36 -3.85 -18.19 -4.20
CA SER A 36 -4.85 -19.10 -4.78
C SER A 36 -6.03 -19.34 -3.84
N ASN A 37 -5.78 -19.44 -2.53
CA ASN A 37 -6.85 -19.54 -1.53
C ASN A 37 -7.70 -18.27 -1.49
N LEU A 38 -7.07 -17.10 -1.55
CA LEU A 38 -7.78 -15.82 -1.57
C LEU A 38 -8.57 -15.60 -2.87
N LEU A 39 -8.00 -16.04 -4.01
CA LEU A 39 -8.70 -16.10 -5.28
C LEU A 39 -9.90 -17.04 -5.23
N ASN A 40 -9.78 -18.21 -4.61
CA ASN A 40 -10.90 -19.16 -4.49
C ASN A 40 -12.00 -18.69 -3.54
N ILE A 41 -11.67 -17.84 -2.55
CA ILE A 41 -12.66 -17.21 -1.67
C ILE A 41 -13.35 -16.03 -2.36
N SER A 42 -12.61 -15.26 -3.16
CA SER A 42 -13.13 -14.07 -3.84
C SER A 42 -13.84 -14.37 -5.16
N ASP A 43 -13.66 -15.54 -5.75
CA ASP A 43 -14.18 -15.92 -7.07
C ASP A 43 -15.06 -17.17 -7.03
N GLY A 44 -16.27 -17.07 -7.56
CA GLY A 44 -17.18 -18.20 -7.79
C GLY A 44 -18.15 -18.50 -6.63
N LEU A 45 -18.68 -19.73 -6.64
CA LEU A 45 -19.80 -20.19 -5.78
C LEU A 45 -19.56 -19.97 -4.27
N LEU A 46 -18.31 -20.04 -3.80
CA LEU A 46 -17.97 -19.80 -2.40
C LEU A 46 -18.13 -18.33 -2.01
N SER A 47 -17.73 -17.40 -2.88
CA SER A 47 -17.93 -15.96 -2.68
C SER A 47 -19.43 -15.63 -2.62
N ASP A 48 -20.21 -16.22 -3.53
CA ASP A 48 -21.67 -16.05 -3.59
C ASP A 48 -22.38 -16.61 -2.33
N CYS A 49 -21.86 -17.69 -1.74
CA CYS A 49 -22.43 -18.29 -0.53
C CYS A 49 -22.02 -17.57 0.77
N LEU A 50 -20.81 -16.99 0.82
CA LEU A 50 -20.25 -16.38 2.03
C LEU A 50 -20.55 -14.89 2.13
N ASN A 51 -20.74 -14.23 0.98
CA ASN A 51 -20.93 -12.78 0.85
C ASN A 51 -19.88 -11.98 1.66
N VAL A 52 -18.62 -12.45 1.61
CA VAL A 52 -17.50 -11.84 2.33
C VAL A 52 -16.87 -10.73 1.49
N GLN A 53 -16.61 -9.58 2.11
CA GLN A 53 -15.86 -8.50 1.47
C GLN A 53 -14.42 -8.49 2.00
N ILE A 54 -13.44 -8.45 1.10
CA ILE A 54 -12.03 -8.49 1.49
C ILE A 54 -11.41 -7.10 1.27
N VAL A 55 -10.75 -6.58 2.31
CA VAL A 55 -9.95 -5.35 2.27
C VAL A 55 -8.51 -5.72 2.56
N CYS A 56 -7.59 -5.33 1.68
CA CYS A 56 -6.17 -5.61 1.85
C CYS A 56 -5.35 -4.32 1.80
N THR A 57 -4.38 -4.21 2.69
CA THR A 57 -3.36 -3.14 2.64
C THR A 57 -2.02 -3.73 2.20
N PHE A 58 -1.20 -2.93 1.53
CA PHE A 58 0.13 -3.31 1.08
C PHE A 58 0.94 -2.03 0.82
N ASN A 59 2.27 -2.11 0.98
CA ASN A 59 3.22 -1.03 0.71
C ASN A 59 4.07 -1.29 -0.55
N CYS A 60 3.69 -2.30 -1.35
CA CYS A 60 4.40 -2.67 -2.56
C CYS A 60 3.78 -2.05 -3.83
N PRO A 61 4.59 -1.77 -4.87
CA PRO A 61 4.07 -1.38 -6.18
C PRO A 61 3.03 -2.36 -6.73
N LEU A 62 1.98 -1.83 -7.36
CA LEU A 62 0.92 -2.62 -8.00
C LEU A 62 1.44 -3.62 -9.04
N SER A 63 2.60 -3.36 -9.65
CA SER A 63 3.23 -4.27 -10.61
C SER A 63 3.65 -5.61 -10.00
N MET A 64 3.77 -5.70 -8.67
CA MET A 64 4.11 -6.94 -7.97
C MET A 64 2.88 -7.78 -7.59
N ILE A 65 1.68 -7.22 -7.67
CA ILE A 65 0.43 -7.92 -7.33
C ILE A 65 0.03 -8.87 -8.46
N ASP A 66 -0.50 -10.06 -8.13
CA ASP A 66 -1.02 -11.00 -9.13
C ASP A 66 -2.14 -10.33 -9.96
N PRO A 67 -1.98 -10.18 -11.29
CA PRO A 67 -2.98 -9.54 -12.14
C PRO A 67 -4.37 -10.20 -12.11
N ALA A 68 -4.47 -11.46 -11.66
CA ALA A 68 -5.73 -12.16 -11.51
C ALA A 68 -6.66 -11.52 -10.47
N LEU A 69 -6.09 -10.81 -9.47
CA LEU A 69 -6.85 -10.05 -8.45
C LEU A 69 -7.39 -8.74 -9.02
N MET A 70 -6.68 -8.15 -9.97
CA MET A 70 -7.03 -6.87 -10.61
C MET A 70 -8.13 -6.98 -11.67
N ARG A 71 -8.65 -8.19 -11.92
CA ARG A 71 -9.69 -8.42 -12.93
C ARG A 71 -11.01 -7.79 -12.51
N LYS A 72 -11.73 -7.24 -13.50
CA LYS A 72 -13.09 -6.71 -13.32
C LYS A 72 -13.99 -7.81 -12.74
N GLY A 73 -14.69 -7.50 -11.66
CA GLY A 73 -15.53 -8.45 -10.91
C GLY A 73 -14.88 -8.98 -9.64
N ARG A 74 -13.54 -8.98 -9.54
CA ARG A 74 -12.80 -9.38 -8.32
C ARG A 74 -12.29 -8.17 -7.54
N LEU A 75 -11.96 -7.09 -8.24
CA LEU A 75 -11.62 -5.81 -7.62
C LEU A 75 -12.79 -4.84 -7.72
N ILE A 76 -13.33 -4.47 -6.56
CA ILE A 76 -14.43 -3.50 -6.44
C ILE A 76 -13.88 -2.07 -6.45
N ALA A 77 -12.83 -1.83 -5.65
CA ALA A 77 -12.22 -0.52 -5.50
C ALA A 77 -10.72 -0.67 -5.22
N ARG A 78 -9.97 0.37 -5.59
CA ARG A 78 -8.57 0.56 -5.20
C ARG A 78 -8.39 1.97 -4.70
N TYR A 79 -7.55 2.13 -3.69
CA TYR A 79 -7.19 3.43 -3.17
C TYR A 79 -5.69 3.47 -2.93
N GLU A 80 -5.05 4.53 -3.42
CA GLU A 80 -3.62 4.76 -3.23
C GLU A 80 -3.44 5.92 -2.26
N PHE A 81 -2.71 5.67 -1.18
CA PHE A 81 -2.38 6.68 -0.19
C PHE A 81 -1.19 7.51 -0.66
N GLY A 82 -1.47 8.59 -1.39
CA GLY A 82 -0.48 9.58 -1.78
C GLY A 82 -0.22 10.65 -0.71
N LYS A 83 0.55 11.67 -1.09
CA LYS A 83 0.69 12.89 -0.29
C LYS A 83 -0.67 13.58 -0.14
N LEU A 84 -0.96 14.06 1.06
CA LEU A 84 -2.06 14.98 1.30
C LEU A 84 -1.78 16.30 0.59
N ALA A 85 -2.82 16.88 -0.01
CA ALA A 85 -2.76 18.25 -0.48
C ALA A 85 -2.47 19.21 0.69
N THR A 86 -1.86 20.35 0.38
CA THR A 86 -1.37 21.31 1.39
C THR A 86 -2.45 21.73 2.40
N ASP A 87 -3.67 21.94 1.93
CA ASP A 87 -4.83 22.27 2.77
C ASP A 87 -5.18 21.15 3.76
N ARG A 88 -5.25 19.90 3.29
CA ARG A 88 -5.52 18.73 4.14
C ARG A 88 -4.37 18.43 5.09
N ALA A 89 -3.14 18.63 4.64
CA ALA A 89 -1.95 18.47 5.46
C ALA A 89 -1.93 19.53 6.57
N GLN A 90 -2.30 20.78 6.28
CA GLN A 90 -2.46 21.83 7.30
C GLN A 90 -3.55 21.46 8.32
N VAL A 91 -4.73 21.05 7.85
CA VAL A 91 -5.82 20.63 8.75
C VAL A 91 -5.38 19.48 9.67
N LEU A 92 -4.64 18.50 9.15
CA LEU A 92 -4.10 17.42 9.96
C LEU A 92 -3.02 17.92 10.93
N SER A 93 -2.14 18.82 10.50
CA SER A 93 -1.11 19.46 11.33
C SER A 93 -1.73 20.17 12.54
N ASP A 94 -2.73 21.03 12.27
CA ASP A 94 -3.47 21.78 13.29
C ASP A 94 -4.18 20.84 14.26
N HIS A 95 -4.81 19.78 13.74
CA HIS A 95 -5.49 18.76 14.55
C HIS A 95 -4.52 17.99 15.46
N LEU A 96 -3.27 17.78 15.03
CA LEU A 96 -2.22 17.15 15.83
C LEU A 96 -1.57 18.11 16.82
N GLY A 97 -1.96 19.40 16.82
CA GLY A 97 -1.47 20.42 17.75
C GLY A 97 -0.14 21.06 17.33
N PHE A 98 0.25 20.94 16.06
CA PHE A 98 1.42 21.63 15.54
C PHE A 98 1.04 23.05 15.09
N GLU A 99 1.96 24.00 15.29
CA GLU A 99 1.80 25.40 14.85
C GLU A 99 2.53 25.68 13.52
N THR A 100 3.07 24.64 12.86
CA THR A 100 3.80 24.84 11.61
C THR A 100 2.84 25.14 10.47
N ASN A 101 3.30 26.01 9.55
CA ASN A 101 2.58 26.30 8.32
C ASN A 101 3.09 25.38 7.21
N ILE A 102 2.22 24.49 6.74
CA ILE A 102 2.49 23.51 5.70
C ILE A 102 2.40 24.21 4.34
N GLY A 103 3.55 24.35 3.68
CA GLY A 103 3.64 25.02 2.37
C GLY A 103 3.59 24.09 1.15
N ASN A 104 3.65 22.78 1.36
CA ASN A 104 3.72 21.78 0.30
C ASN A 104 2.93 20.52 0.64
N PRO A 105 2.53 19.71 -0.36
CA PRO A 105 1.95 18.39 -0.11
C PRO A 105 2.88 17.50 0.72
N MET A 106 2.32 16.79 1.70
CA MET A 106 3.03 15.94 2.65
C MET A 106 2.28 14.63 2.88
N THR A 107 3.01 13.55 3.09
CA THR A 107 2.46 12.28 3.58
C THR A 107 1.99 12.42 5.02
N ILE A 108 1.09 11.55 5.47
CA ILE A 108 0.63 11.51 6.87
C ILE A 108 1.82 11.38 7.83
N ALA A 109 2.82 10.58 7.47
CA ALA A 109 4.01 10.36 8.28
C ALA A 109 4.87 11.63 8.42
N GLU A 110 5.04 12.40 7.35
CA GLU A 110 5.73 13.70 7.39
C GLU A 110 4.96 14.71 8.25
N VAL A 111 3.62 14.75 8.15
CA VAL A 111 2.78 15.64 8.97
C VAL A 111 2.80 15.25 10.45
N ALA A 112 2.89 13.97 10.77
CA ALA A 112 2.93 13.49 12.16
C ALA A 112 4.30 13.67 12.83
N ARG A 113 5.39 13.76 12.04
CA ARG A 113 6.77 13.83 12.53
C ARG A 113 7.46 15.14 12.16
N GLN A 114 6.78 16.27 12.33
CA GLN A 114 7.31 17.60 11.99
C GLN A 114 8.50 18.04 12.86
N ASN A 115 8.57 17.55 14.09
CA ASN A 115 9.64 17.87 15.04
C ASN A 115 10.89 16.99 14.88
N ASP A 116 10.77 15.89 14.12
CA ASP A 116 11.92 15.09 13.78
C ASP A 116 12.76 15.89 12.78
N ILE A 117 14.05 16.01 13.05
CA ILE A 117 14.98 16.64 12.11
C ILE A 117 14.87 15.84 10.82
N ALA A 118 14.21 16.42 9.81
CA ALA A 118 14.14 15.80 8.50
C ALA A 118 15.56 15.48 8.08
N GLU A 119 15.89 14.20 7.90
CA GLU A 119 17.00 13.82 7.05
C GLU A 119 16.68 14.42 5.70
N ARG A 120 17.20 15.63 5.46
CA ARG A 120 17.24 16.20 4.12
C ARG A 120 17.92 15.13 3.30
N ALA A 121 17.17 14.48 2.41
CA ALA A 121 17.75 13.63 1.38
C ALA A 121 18.93 14.41 0.84
N SER A 122 20.14 13.92 1.13
CA SER A 122 21.35 14.60 0.71
C SER A 122 21.18 14.78 -0.79
N ILE A 123 21.25 16.04 -1.24
CA ILE A 123 21.54 16.30 -2.64
C ILE A 123 22.73 15.39 -2.91
N ASN A 124 22.61 14.45 -3.86
CA ASN A 124 23.64 13.47 -4.17
C ASN A 124 24.96 14.23 -4.43
N GLU A 125 25.73 14.50 -3.39
CA GLU A 125 27.14 14.77 -3.49
C GLU A 125 27.67 13.44 -4.00
N VAL A 126 28.05 13.43 -5.27
CA VAL A 126 28.71 12.28 -5.86
C VAL A 126 29.99 12.06 -5.07
N ILE A 127 29.93 11.18 -4.06
CA ILE A 127 31.11 10.75 -3.32
C ILE A 127 31.79 9.70 -4.20
N GLY A 128 32.79 10.15 -4.97
CA GLY A 128 33.56 9.31 -5.87
C GLY A 128 34.62 10.11 -6.62
N PHE A 129 35.58 9.40 -7.22
CA PHE A 129 36.65 10.02 -8.01
C PHE A 129 36.10 10.48 -9.37
N ARG A 130 35.95 11.80 -9.59
CA ARG A 130 35.71 12.34 -10.93
C ARG A 130 37.00 12.23 -11.76
N ARG A 131 36.92 11.63 -12.95
CA ARG A 131 37.97 11.77 -13.96
C ARG A 131 37.85 13.15 -14.62
N PRO A 132 38.92 13.95 -14.69
CA PRO A 132 38.89 15.33 -15.19
C PRO A 132 38.89 15.42 -16.72
N GLU A 133 38.07 14.62 -17.42
CA GLU A 133 38.17 14.49 -18.90
C GLU A 133 36.87 14.74 -19.67
N VAL A 134 35.82 15.27 -19.05
CA VAL A 134 34.64 15.76 -19.81
C VAL A 134 34.23 17.15 -19.32
N LEU A 135 35.17 18.08 -19.43
CA LEU A 135 34.91 19.50 -19.63
C LEU A 135 35.67 19.86 -20.92
N ILE A 136 35.11 19.51 -22.07
CA ILE A 136 35.28 20.13 -23.40
C ILE A 136 34.32 19.37 -24.34
N ASN A 137 33.16 20.00 -24.55
CA ASN A 137 32.28 20.05 -25.73
C ASN A 137 30.82 20.15 -25.30
#